data_AF-A0A7R9VJN6-F1
#
_entry.id   AF-A0A7R9VJN6-F1
#
_cell.length_a   1.000
_cell.length_b   1.000
_cell.length_c   1.000
_cell.angle_alpha   90.00
_cell.angle_beta   90.00
_cell.angle_gamma   90.00
#
_symmetry.space_group_name_H-M   'P 1'
#
loop_
_entity.id
_entity.type
_entity.pdbx_description
1 polymer ?
#
loop_
_entity_poly.entity_id
_entity_poly.type
_entity_poly.pdbx_seq_one_letter_code
_entity_poly.pdbx_strand_id
1 'polypeptide(L)'
;MCLCGCRRRLGSTFFDARGLSAVDQFAAWSTLLKAGQALAVGMWLWASRPAGLCFDIGAVTLPGWLGTLLLVTLGLALSAGVVSALGKDGVFYGSRIGEHPHVHASAAPPEEWPFSVVQHPQHIGPVLVVWAPLVALLPQLPATAWFVASYWSTLYFINWVVEDFF
;
A
#
# COMPACT_ATOMS: atom_id res chain seq x y z
N MET A 1 -27.12 -43.26 -16.79
CA MET A 1 -27.11 -42.91 -15.35
C MET A 1 -25.99 -41.93 -15.11
N CYS A 2 -26.29 -40.62 -15.11
CA CYS A 2 -25.34 -39.57 -14.73
C CYS A 2 -25.70 -39.11 -13.32
N LEU A 3 -24.83 -39.41 -12.35
CA LEU A 3 -24.92 -38.88 -11.00
C LEU A 3 -24.42 -37.43 -11.04
N CYS A 4 -25.36 -36.49 -11.15
CA CYS A 4 -25.10 -35.08 -10.96
C CYS A 4 -24.76 -34.86 -9.48
N GLY A 5 -23.47 -34.73 -9.19
CA GLY A 5 -22.94 -34.45 -7.86
C GLY A 5 -23.36 -33.05 -7.40
N CYS A 6 -24.47 -32.98 -6.68
CA CYS A 6 -24.89 -31.78 -5.95
C CYS A 6 -23.91 -31.55 -4.79
N ARG A 7 -22.82 -30.84 -5.07
CA ARG A 7 -21.85 -30.37 -4.07
C ARG A 7 -22.55 -29.32 -3.21
N ARG A 8 -23.11 -29.74 -2.07
CA ARG A 8 -23.70 -28.85 -1.06
C ARG A 8 -22.66 -27.82 -0.64
N ARG A 9 -22.89 -26.58 -1.05
CA ARG A 9 -22.19 -25.37 -0.58
C ARG A 9 -22.66 -25.10 0.85
N LEU A 10 -22.07 -25.81 1.81
CA LEU A 10 -22.34 -25.67 3.23
C LEU A 10 -21.57 -24.45 3.79
N GLY A 11 -22.33 -23.38 4.09
CA GLY A 11 -22.03 -22.45 5.18
C GLY A 11 -21.10 -21.27 4.92
N SER A 12 -21.62 -20.18 4.35
CA SER A 12 -21.02 -18.83 4.45
C SER A 12 -22.06 -17.75 4.79
N THR A 13 -23.07 -18.11 5.59
CA THR A 13 -24.27 -17.28 5.81
C THR A 13 -24.05 -15.99 6.58
N PHE A 14 -22.85 -15.71 7.10
CA PHE A 14 -22.57 -14.43 7.76
C PHE A 14 -22.04 -13.34 6.80
N PHE A 15 -21.43 -13.73 5.68
CA PHE A 15 -20.79 -12.79 4.74
C PHE A 15 -21.71 -12.34 3.58
N ASP A 16 -22.87 -12.98 3.41
CA ASP A 16 -23.72 -12.81 2.23
C ASP A 16 -24.75 -11.67 2.34
N ALA A 17 -24.87 -11.01 3.50
CA ALA A 17 -25.90 -10.00 3.73
C ALA A 17 -25.72 -8.70 2.90
N ARG A 18 -24.57 -8.49 2.26
CA ARG A 18 -24.28 -7.33 1.39
C ARG A 18 -23.83 -7.69 -0.04
N GLY A 19 -23.68 -8.98 -0.37
CA GLY A 19 -23.17 -9.44 -1.68
C GLY A 19 -21.73 -9.01 -2.03
N LEU A 20 -20.92 -8.63 -1.04
CA LEU A 20 -19.52 -8.22 -1.26
C LEU A 20 -18.58 -9.42 -1.14
N SER A 21 -17.61 -9.54 -2.07
CA SER A 21 -16.57 -10.56 -2.00
C SER A 21 -15.74 -10.41 -0.71
N ALA A 22 -15.18 -11.51 -0.19
CA ALA A 22 -14.29 -11.46 0.96
C ALA A 22 -13.10 -10.50 0.72
N VAL A 23 -12.64 -10.42 -0.53
CA VAL A 23 -11.57 -9.52 -0.98
C VAL A 23 -11.98 -8.07 -0.83
N ASP A 24 -13.19 -7.71 -1.27
CA ASP A 24 -13.67 -6.33 -1.15
C ASP A 24 -13.83 -5.91 0.32
N GLN A 25 -14.22 -6.83 1.19
CA GLN A 25 -14.30 -6.55 2.63
C GLN A 25 -12.91 -6.34 3.23
N PHE A 26 -11.95 -7.20 2.90
CA PHE A 26 -10.57 -7.05 3.36
C PHE A 26 -9.95 -5.76 2.83
N ALA A 27 -10.18 -5.44 1.55
CA ALA A 27 -9.75 -4.19 0.93
C ALA A 27 -10.33 -2.98 1.67
N ALA A 28 -11.64 -2.99 1.98
CA ALA A 28 -12.28 -1.92 2.72
C ALA A 28 -11.70 -1.75 4.13
N TRP A 29 -11.49 -2.84 4.87
CA TRP A 29 -10.86 -2.80 6.19
C TRP A 29 -9.40 -2.34 6.14
N SER A 30 -8.63 -2.80 5.15
CA SER A 30 -7.25 -2.35 4.93
C SER A 30 -7.19 -0.86 4.66
N THR A 31 -8.07 -0.35 3.79
CA THR A 31 -8.19 1.08 3.50
C THR A 31 -8.57 1.88 4.75
N LEU A 32 -9.54 1.40 5.53
CA LEU A 32 -9.95 2.06 6.76
C LEU A 32 -8.80 2.13 7.78
N LEU A 33 -8.06 1.02 7.94
CA LEU A 33 -6.92 0.96 8.85
C LEU A 33 -5.79 1.91 8.40
N LYS A 34 -5.49 1.97 7.11
CA LYS A 34 -4.53 2.93 6.55
C LYS A 34 -4.98 4.38 6.73
N ALA A 35 -6.27 4.67 6.56
CA ALA A 35 -6.83 5.98 6.84
C ALA A 35 -6.69 6.33 8.33
N GLY A 36 -6.98 5.39 9.23
CA GLY A 36 -6.75 5.57 10.67
C GLY A 36 -5.29 5.83 11.01
N GLN A 37 -4.35 5.12 10.39
CA GLN A 37 -2.91 5.34 10.54
C GLN A 37 -2.48 6.72 10.03
N ALA A 38 -2.97 7.15 8.87
CA ALA A 38 -2.70 8.47 8.32
C ALA A 38 -3.25 9.59 9.23
N LEU A 39 -4.46 9.41 9.77
CA LEU A 39 -5.05 10.32 10.75
C LEU A 39 -4.23 10.37 12.04
N ALA A 40 -3.76 9.22 12.55
CA ALA A 40 -2.91 9.17 13.73
C ALA A 40 -1.59 9.94 13.52
N VAL A 41 -0.96 9.80 12.35
CA VAL A 41 0.23 10.60 11.98
C VAL A 41 -0.11 12.09 11.88
N GLY A 42 -1.26 12.44 11.29
CA GLY A 42 -1.72 13.82 11.23
C GLY A 42 -1.98 14.44 12.61
N MET A 43 -2.63 13.70 13.51
CA MET A 43 -2.86 14.11 14.90
C MET A 43 -1.55 14.24 15.68
N TRP A 44 -0.63 13.29 15.52
CA TRP A 44 0.70 13.35 16.12
C TRP A 44 1.48 14.57 15.63
N LEU A 45 1.44 14.87 14.33
CA LEU A 45 2.12 16.03 13.75
C LEU A 45 1.51 17.34 14.23
N TRP A 46 0.18 17.40 14.34
CA TRP A 46 -0.55 18.52 14.92
C TRP A 46 -0.13 18.76 16.38
N ALA A 47 -0.05 17.71 17.19
CA ALA A 47 0.34 17.81 18.60
C ALA A 47 1.83 18.09 18.82
N SER A 48 2.70 17.69 17.89
CA SER A 48 4.16 17.84 18.01
C SER A 48 4.68 19.22 17.63
N ARG A 49 3.85 20.10 17.09
CA ARG A 49 4.23 21.44 16.62
C ARG A 49 3.41 22.52 17.34
N PRO A 50 4.03 23.60 17.83
CA PRO A 50 3.28 24.69 18.48
C PRO A 50 2.32 25.39 17.51
N ALA A 51 2.67 25.45 16.22
CA ALA A 51 1.82 26.00 15.15
C ALA A 51 0.84 24.98 14.55
N GLY A 52 0.77 23.75 15.08
CA GLY A 52 -0.07 22.69 14.54
C GLY A 52 0.27 22.29 13.11
N LEU A 53 -0.75 22.18 12.25
CA LEU A 53 -0.62 21.84 10.82
C LEU A 53 -0.48 23.07 9.91
N CYS A 54 -0.24 24.25 10.47
CA CYS A 54 0.09 25.44 9.68
C CYS A 54 1.52 25.27 9.13
N PHE A 55 1.63 25.00 7.83
CA PHE A 55 2.91 24.97 7.12
C PHE A 55 3.14 26.30 6.41
N ASP A 56 4.38 26.78 6.45
CA ASP A 56 4.81 27.88 5.62
C ASP A 56 5.08 27.36 4.21
N ILE A 57 4.04 27.39 3.37
CA ILE A 57 4.09 26.95 1.97
C ILE A 57 5.07 27.84 1.16
N GLY A 58 5.24 29.10 1.56
CA GLY A 58 6.18 30.03 0.93
C GLY A 58 7.64 29.67 1.19
N ALA A 59 7.94 29.00 2.30
CA ALA A 59 9.27 28.51 2.63
C ALA A 59 9.67 27.23 1.87
N VAL A 60 8.73 26.55 1.18
CA VAL A 60 9.05 25.35 0.41
C VAL A 60 9.74 25.73 -0.89
N THR A 61 10.98 25.26 -1.05
CA THR A 61 11.79 25.57 -2.24
C THR A 61 11.25 24.86 -3.49
N LEU A 62 11.54 25.40 -4.67
CA LEU A 62 11.18 24.76 -5.94
C LEU A 62 11.71 23.31 -6.04
N PRO A 63 12.98 23.00 -5.68
CA PRO A 63 13.45 21.61 -5.62
C PRO A 63 12.63 20.73 -4.65
N GLY A 64 12.20 21.27 -3.51
CA GLY A 64 11.34 20.56 -2.56
C GLY A 64 9.99 20.16 -3.17
N TRP A 65 9.36 21.09 -3.89
CA TRP A 65 8.12 20.83 -4.63
C TRP A 65 8.30 19.79 -5.74
N LEU A 66 9.34 19.94 -6.56
CA LEU A 66 9.62 19.02 -7.66
C LEU A 66 9.94 17.61 -7.14
N GLY A 67 10.75 17.50 -6.09
CA GLY A 67 11.07 16.21 -5.48
C GLY A 67 9.83 15.54 -4.86
N THR A 68 8.97 16.31 -4.19
CA THR A 68 7.71 15.79 -3.64
C THR A 68 6.78 15.31 -4.75
N LEU A 69 6.59 16.11 -5.80
CA LEU A 69 5.77 15.76 -6.95
C LEU A 69 6.28 14.49 -7.64
N LEU A 70 7.59 14.38 -7.84
CA LEU A 70 8.22 13.21 -8.44
C LEU A 70 7.97 11.94 -7.60
N LEU A 71 8.20 12.01 -6.28
CA LEU A 71 8.02 10.86 -5.40
C LEU A 71 6.55 10.43 -5.30
N VAL A 72 5.62 11.39 -5.19
CA VAL A 72 4.18 11.08 -5.16
C VAL A 72 3.72 10.47 -6.47
N THR A 73 4.09 11.06 -7.62
CA THR A 73 3.64 10.58 -8.93
C THR A 73 4.20 9.19 -9.23
N LEU A 74 5.50 8.95 -8.99
CA LEU A 74 6.10 7.64 -9.14
C LEU A 74 5.50 6.62 -8.16
N GLY A 75 5.33 6.99 -6.90
CA GLY A 75 4.78 6.09 -5.88
C GLY A 75 3.34 5.68 -6.16
N LEU A 76 2.49 6.63 -6.58
CA LEU A 76 1.12 6.36 -6.99
C LEU A 76 1.05 5.58 -8.30
N ALA A 77 1.91 5.89 -9.28
CA ALA A 77 1.99 5.14 -10.52
C ALA A 77 2.34 3.67 -10.26
N LEU A 78 3.41 3.40 -9.50
CA LEU A 78 3.77 2.02 -9.12
C LEU A 78 2.61 1.31 -8.43
N SER A 79 1.98 1.97 -7.45
CA SER A 79 0.85 1.38 -6.71
C SER A 79 -0.35 1.07 -7.61
N ALA A 80 -0.68 1.97 -8.54
CA ALA A 80 -1.76 1.76 -9.52
C ALA A 80 -1.40 0.63 -10.49
N GLY A 81 -0.14 0.53 -10.89
CA GLY A 81 0.36 -0.53 -11.75
C GLY A 81 0.24 -1.91 -11.16
N VAL A 82 0.57 -2.07 -9.89
CA VAL A 82 0.38 -3.35 -9.19
C VAL A 82 -1.10 -3.75 -9.21
N VAL A 83 -2.01 -2.83 -8.92
CA VAL A 83 -3.45 -3.12 -8.96
C VAL A 83 -3.92 -3.46 -10.37
N SER A 84 -3.37 -2.81 -11.39
CA SER A 84 -3.70 -3.09 -12.80
C SER A 84 -3.19 -4.46 -13.25
N ALA A 85 -2.00 -4.87 -12.81
CA ALA A 85 -1.35 -6.12 -13.23
C ALA A 85 -1.86 -7.33 -12.45
N LEU A 86 -2.00 -7.21 -11.12
CA LEU A 86 -2.38 -8.33 -10.25
C LEU A 86 -3.89 -8.42 -9.93
N GLY A 87 -4.63 -7.33 -10.17
CA GLY A 87 -6.00 -7.19 -9.67
C GLY A 87 -6.06 -7.10 -8.14
N LYS A 88 -7.27 -6.88 -7.59
CA LYS A 88 -7.47 -6.81 -6.13
C LYS A 88 -7.12 -8.13 -5.44
N ASP A 89 -7.46 -9.25 -6.06
CA ASP A 89 -7.25 -10.58 -5.48
C ASP A 89 -5.75 -10.86 -5.30
N GLY A 90 -4.93 -10.57 -6.31
CA GLY A 90 -3.48 -10.72 -6.22
C GLY A 90 -2.84 -9.77 -5.22
N VAL A 91 -3.32 -8.52 -5.11
CA VAL A 91 -2.80 -7.54 -4.15
C VAL A 91 -3.05 -7.97 -2.70
N PHE A 92 -4.22 -8.54 -2.40
CA PHE A 92 -4.60 -8.84 -1.02
C PHE A 92 -4.31 -10.28 -0.59
N TYR A 93 -4.16 -11.21 -1.54
CA TYR A 93 -4.00 -12.63 -1.25
C TYR A 93 -2.81 -13.32 -1.95
N GLY A 94 -1.90 -12.56 -2.58
CA GLY A 94 -0.77 -13.10 -3.35
C GLY A 94 0.14 -14.09 -2.63
N SER A 95 0.12 -14.13 -1.28
CA SER A 95 0.91 -15.09 -0.50
C SER A 95 0.17 -16.38 -0.11
N ARG A 96 -1.16 -16.51 -0.27
CA ARG A 96 -1.91 -17.62 0.39
C ARG A 96 -3.11 -18.28 -0.31
N ILE A 97 -3.44 -18.04 -1.57
CA ILE A 97 -4.48 -18.85 -2.24
C ILE A 97 -3.85 -20.01 -3.01
N GLY A 98 -3.61 -21.10 -2.29
CA GLY A 98 -2.95 -22.31 -2.76
C GLY A 98 -3.76 -23.23 -3.68
N GLU A 99 -4.20 -22.76 -4.85
CA GLU A 99 -4.68 -23.68 -5.91
C GLU A 99 -4.20 -23.38 -7.34
N HIS A 100 -3.42 -22.31 -7.56
CA HIS A 100 -2.75 -22.10 -8.84
C HIS A 100 -1.28 -21.67 -8.65
N PRO A 101 -0.29 -22.46 -9.13
CA PRO A 101 1.14 -22.19 -8.98
C PRO A 101 1.66 -20.99 -9.82
N HIS A 102 0.78 -20.06 -10.19
CA HIS A 102 1.07 -18.95 -11.09
C HIS A 102 0.41 -17.64 -10.63
N VAL A 103 0.24 -17.38 -9.33
CA VAL A 103 -0.29 -16.08 -8.85
C VAL A 103 0.41 -15.58 -7.58
N HIS A 104 1.74 -15.72 -7.52
CA HIS A 104 2.56 -14.96 -6.56
C HIS A 104 2.87 -13.56 -7.14
N ALA A 105 3.47 -12.64 -6.41
CA ALA A 105 4.07 -11.46 -7.08
C ALA A 105 5.13 -11.84 -8.13
N SER A 106 5.60 -13.11 -8.11
CA SER A 106 6.35 -13.77 -9.19
C SER A 106 5.54 -14.18 -10.43
N ALA A 107 4.23 -13.95 -10.45
CA ALA A 107 3.33 -14.41 -11.50
C ALA A 107 2.88 -13.32 -12.47
N ALA A 108 2.97 -12.05 -12.07
CA ALA A 108 3.01 -11.01 -13.08
C ALA A 108 4.24 -11.31 -13.95
N PRO A 109 4.09 -11.36 -15.28
CA PRO A 109 5.23 -11.55 -16.15
C PRO A 109 6.27 -10.49 -15.81
N PRO A 110 7.57 -10.85 -15.62
CA PRO A 110 8.60 -9.88 -15.27
C PRO A 110 8.79 -8.80 -16.33
N GLU A 111 8.17 -8.95 -17.51
CA GLU A 111 8.20 -7.98 -18.61
C GLU A 111 7.07 -6.94 -18.51
N GLU A 112 6.06 -7.14 -17.67
CA GLU A 112 4.95 -6.22 -17.51
C GLU A 112 5.25 -5.13 -16.49
N TRP A 113 4.88 -3.89 -16.82
CA TRP A 113 4.97 -2.79 -15.87
C TRP A 113 3.97 -3.00 -14.72
N PRO A 114 4.34 -2.74 -13.45
CA PRO A 114 5.59 -2.14 -12.97
C PRO A 114 6.72 -3.13 -12.61
N PHE A 115 6.50 -4.44 -12.76
CA PHE A 115 7.44 -5.50 -12.39
C PHE A 115 8.70 -5.53 -13.28
N SER A 116 8.61 -5.00 -14.49
CA SER A 116 9.78 -4.83 -15.39
C SER A 116 10.76 -3.76 -14.96
N VAL A 117 10.38 -2.88 -14.03
CA VAL A 117 11.24 -1.77 -13.55
C VAL A 117 11.80 -2.07 -12.17
N VAL A 118 10.99 -2.64 -11.28
CA VAL A 118 11.38 -3.00 -9.92
C VAL A 118 10.77 -4.35 -9.55
N GLN A 119 11.49 -5.14 -8.75
CA GLN A 119 11.04 -6.48 -8.37
C GLN A 119 9.78 -6.46 -7.49
N HIS A 120 9.69 -5.46 -6.60
CA HIS A 120 8.66 -5.37 -5.58
C HIS A 120 7.94 -4.00 -5.58
N PRO A 121 7.25 -3.66 -6.68
CA PRO A 121 6.61 -2.36 -6.86
C PRO A 121 5.55 -2.06 -5.78
N GLN A 122 4.93 -3.09 -5.20
CA GLN A 122 3.91 -3.00 -4.15
C GLN A 122 4.45 -2.45 -2.83
N HIS A 123 5.75 -2.62 -2.56
CA HIS A 123 6.41 -2.13 -1.35
C HIS A 123 7.10 -0.80 -1.58
N ILE A 124 7.70 -0.61 -2.77
CA ILE A 124 8.42 0.62 -3.11
C ILE A 124 7.46 1.80 -3.30
N GLY A 125 6.32 1.60 -3.98
CA GLY A 125 5.37 2.68 -4.27
C GLY A 125 4.91 3.44 -3.02
N PRO A 126 4.37 2.74 -1.99
CA PRO A 126 3.97 3.36 -0.74
C PRO A 126 5.12 4.02 0.02
N VAL A 127 6.33 3.44 0.00
CA VAL A 127 7.51 4.04 0.63
C VAL A 127 7.80 5.41 0.01
N LEU A 128 7.81 5.54 -1.32
CA LEU A 128 8.03 6.83 -1.99
C LEU A 128 7.00 7.88 -1.56
N VAL A 129 5.72 7.49 -1.42
CA VAL A 129 4.65 8.39 -0.97
C VAL A 129 4.87 8.84 0.48
N VAL A 130 5.32 7.94 1.38
CA VAL A 130 5.62 8.28 2.78
C VAL A 130 6.81 9.24 2.89
N TRP A 131 7.82 9.08 2.04
CA TRP A 131 9.00 9.95 2.01
C TRP A 131 8.74 11.32 1.37
N ALA A 132 7.74 11.44 0.49
CA ALA A 132 7.52 12.67 -0.27
C ALA A 132 7.30 13.94 0.60
N PRO A 133 6.48 13.93 1.68
CA PRO A 133 6.31 15.10 2.53
C PRO A 133 7.61 15.55 3.21
N LEU A 134 8.52 14.61 3.53
CA LEU A 134 9.82 14.96 4.11
C LEU A 134 10.65 15.79 3.14
N VAL A 135 10.58 15.56 1.83
CA VAL A 135 11.38 16.31 0.84
C VAL A 135 10.99 17.79 0.79
N ALA A 136 9.69 18.11 0.78
CA ALA A 136 9.25 19.51 0.78
C ALA A 136 9.29 20.16 2.17
N LEU A 137 8.95 19.42 3.21
CA LEU A 137 8.64 19.99 4.53
C LEU A 137 9.74 19.74 5.57
N LEU A 138 10.89 19.19 5.17
CA LEU A 138 11.97 18.82 6.09
C LEU A 138 12.29 19.87 7.16
N PRO A 139 12.45 21.17 6.82
CA PRO A 139 12.83 22.18 7.80
C PRO A 139 11.69 22.53 8.78
N GLN A 140 10.46 22.15 8.45
CA GLN A 140 9.25 22.49 9.18
C GLN A 140 8.70 21.33 10.02
N LEU A 141 9.13 20.11 9.73
CA LEU A 141 8.73 18.89 10.43
C LEU A 141 9.54 18.71 11.72
N PRO A 142 8.95 18.08 12.76
CA PRO A 142 9.72 17.71 13.94
C PRO A 142 10.84 16.73 13.55
N ALA A 143 11.97 16.79 14.26
CA ALA A 143 13.13 15.90 13.99
C ALA A 143 12.75 14.41 14.01
N THR A 144 11.70 14.06 14.76
CA THR A 144 11.16 12.71 14.87
C THR A 144 10.37 12.24 13.64
N ALA A 145 10.07 13.10 12.65
CA ALA A 145 9.37 12.72 11.42
C ALA A 145 10.13 11.68 10.59
N TRP A 146 11.46 11.69 10.65
CA TRP A 146 12.28 10.65 10.03
C TRP A 146 12.01 9.25 10.60
N PHE A 147 11.67 9.14 11.89
CA PHE A 147 11.34 7.84 12.47
C PHE A 147 10.06 7.26 11.87
N VAL A 148 9.07 8.10 11.53
CA VAL A 148 7.84 7.64 10.87
C VAL A 148 8.17 7.04 9.50
N ALA A 149 8.92 7.77 8.67
CA ALA A 149 9.27 7.27 7.34
C ALA A 149 10.17 6.04 7.38
N SER A 150 11.16 6.01 8.28
CA SER A 150 12.02 4.85 8.50
C SER A 150 11.23 3.64 8.99
N TYR A 151 10.32 3.83 9.96
CA TYR A 151 9.45 2.76 10.48
C TYR A 151 8.63 2.12 9.37
N TRP A 152 7.94 2.93 8.55
CA TRP A 152 7.18 2.43 7.40
C TRP A 152 8.06 1.70 6.39
N SER A 153 9.23 2.26 6.07
CA SER A 153 10.19 1.62 5.17
C SER A 153 10.65 0.27 5.69
N THR A 154 10.91 0.15 6.99
CA THR A 154 11.28 -1.12 7.64
C THR A 154 10.14 -2.14 7.56
N LEU A 155 8.89 -1.74 7.79
CA LEU A 155 7.75 -2.65 7.67
C LEU A 155 7.59 -3.18 6.23
N TYR A 156 7.73 -2.31 5.23
CA TYR A 156 7.68 -2.71 3.83
C TYR A 156 8.86 -3.60 3.44
N PHE A 157 10.06 -3.32 3.96
CA PHE A 157 11.22 -4.19 3.78
C PHE A 157 11.03 -5.57 4.41
N ILE A 158 10.48 -5.64 5.63
CA ILE A 158 10.17 -6.93 6.28
C ILE A 158 9.14 -7.70 5.46
N ASN A 159 8.09 -7.05 4.97
CA ASN A 159 7.10 -7.71 4.11
C ASN A 159 7.71 -8.26 2.83
N TRP A 160 8.60 -7.50 2.20
CA TRP A 160 9.37 -7.96 1.05
C TRP A 160 10.19 -9.23 1.40
N VAL A 161 10.95 -9.21 2.49
CA VAL A 161 11.72 -10.39 2.94
C VAL A 161 10.79 -11.57 3.21
N VAL A 162 9.64 -11.37 3.85
CA VAL A 162 8.69 -12.46 4.08
C VAL A 162 8.20 -13.05 2.75
N GLU A 163 7.87 -12.20 1.78
CA GLU A 163 7.37 -12.60 0.46
C GLU A 163 8.40 -13.37 -0.38
N ASP A 164 9.69 -13.05 -0.27
CA ASP A 164 10.75 -13.73 -1.02
C ASP A 164 11.19 -15.06 -0.37
N PHE A 165 11.06 -15.20 0.96
CA PHE A 165 11.63 -16.32 1.71
C PHE A 165 10.61 -17.29 2.32
N PHE A 166 9.32 -16.94 2.44
CA PHE A 166 8.29 -17.73 3.14
C PHE A 166 6.99 -17.86 2.34
#